data_AF-A0A5B1QSG9-F1
#
_entry.id   AF-A0A5B1QSG9-F1
#
_cell.length_a   1.000
_cell.length_b   1.000
_cell.length_c   1.000
_cell.angle_alpha   90.00
_cell.angle_beta   90.00
_cell.angle_gamma   90.00
#
_symmetry.space_group_name_H-M   'P 1'
#
loop_
_entity.id
_entity.type
_entity.pdbx_description
1 polymer ?
#
loop_
_entity_poly.entity_id
_entity_poly.type
_entity_poly.pdbx_seq_one_letter_code
_entity_poly.pdbx_strand_id
1 'polypeptide(L)'
;MSRPPPLHNPATDLASISASLPALWGYIEPALDHIFRSPSNDMAKAPKIDASYYMWIAAALFNYMKPSKGDARSSADLYARLDAYFAGVAQELLLGVPQDRDPNTLVQYLVPTYTRYAAGAVVANRMLNNLNRHFVKREIDEGRGWLPLTSTHEPGLSELSGSRRTRERHLSELRKWGWEEGEPEEVLMQAQASGEAASEQKRIVWIASLAHRRFRTEFLEPLLAAPRSGTVTISEGANRSPRPKSRMERAAEELTKSTSSIPEVATQLAKDMTHMLKRCGVQPDHPVRKQLDSYIDSVASFEPTET
;
A
#
# COMPACT_ATOMS: atom_id res chain seq x y z
N MET A 1 -13.47 11.38 -16.23
CA MET A 1 -13.83 10.16 -15.48
C MET A 1 -15.35 10.12 -15.38
N SER A 2 -15.98 9.08 -15.93
CA SER A 2 -17.43 8.91 -15.83
C SER A 2 -17.81 8.66 -14.38
N ARG A 3 -18.87 9.32 -13.89
CA ARG A 3 -19.37 9.12 -12.52
C ARG A 3 -19.72 7.63 -12.33
N PRO A 4 -19.28 6.97 -11.25
CA PRO A 4 -19.66 5.58 -11.00
C PRO A 4 -21.19 5.49 -10.90
N PRO A 5 -21.81 4.43 -11.45
CA PRO A 5 -23.24 4.24 -11.36
C PRO A 5 -23.68 4.17 -9.89
N PRO A 6 -24.91 4.63 -9.57
CA PRO A 6 -25.42 4.54 -8.21
C PRO A 6 -25.40 3.08 -7.73
N LEU A 7 -25.09 2.86 -6.45
CA LEU A 7 -25.16 1.54 -5.84
C LEU A 7 -26.58 1.00 -6.02
N HIS A 8 -26.69 -0.18 -6.63
CA HIS A 8 -27.98 -0.85 -6.82
C HIS A 8 -28.57 -1.21 -5.45
N ASN A 9 -29.90 -1.29 -5.35
CA ASN A 9 -30.52 -1.86 -4.16
C ASN A 9 -29.95 -3.26 -3.89
N PRO A 10 -29.71 -3.65 -2.62
CA PRO A 10 -29.17 -4.97 -2.32
C PRO A 10 -30.07 -6.02 -2.95
N ALA A 11 -29.48 -6.92 -3.75
CA ALA A 11 -30.24 -8.00 -4.36
C ALA A 11 -30.86 -8.84 -3.25
N THR A 12 -32.14 -9.19 -3.40
CA THR A 12 -32.89 -9.89 -2.34
C THR A 12 -32.43 -11.34 -2.15
N ASP A 13 -31.58 -11.87 -3.02
CA ASP A 13 -31.13 -13.26 -3.00
C ASP A 13 -29.61 -13.40 -2.77
N LEU A 14 -29.26 -13.68 -1.51
CA LEU A 14 -27.88 -13.92 -1.07
C LEU A 14 -27.27 -15.19 -1.69
N ALA A 15 -28.11 -16.19 -1.99
CA ALA A 15 -27.64 -17.44 -2.57
C ALA A 15 -27.14 -17.21 -3.99
N SER A 16 -27.85 -16.41 -4.78
CA SER A 16 -27.43 -16.00 -6.13
C SER A 16 -26.10 -15.22 -6.11
N ILE A 17 -25.94 -14.24 -5.21
CA ILE A 17 -24.69 -13.46 -5.10
C ILE A 17 -23.51 -14.37 -4.75
N SER A 18 -23.69 -15.29 -3.80
CA SER A 18 -22.61 -16.15 -3.30
C SER A 18 -22.40 -17.44 -4.12
N ALA A 19 -23.17 -17.65 -5.20
CA ALA A 19 -23.10 -18.86 -6.01
C ALA A 19 -21.81 -19.00 -6.82
N SER A 20 -21.15 -17.90 -7.16
CA SER A 20 -19.93 -17.91 -7.99
C SER A 20 -19.09 -16.65 -7.81
N LEU A 21 -17.81 -16.72 -8.17
CA LEU A 21 -16.92 -15.54 -8.15
C LEU A 21 -17.46 -14.39 -9.01
N PRO A 22 -17.91 -14.59 -10.27
CA PRO A 22 -18.45 -13.48 -11.07
C PRO A 22 -19.68 -12.82 -10.43
N ALA A 23 -20.60 -13.61 -9.85
CA ALA A 23 -21.78 -13.06 -9.17
C ALA A 23 -21.41 -12.25 -7.93
N LEU A 24 -20.50 -12.78 -7.11
CA LEU A 24 -20.00 -12.08 -5.93
C LEU A 24 -19.25 -10.80 -6.31
N TRP A 25 -18.36 -10.89 -7.31
CA TRP A 25 -17.57 -9.76 -7.78
C TRP A 25 -18.47 -8.66 -8.35
N GLY A 26 -19.49 -9.01 -9.14
CA GLY A 26 -20.47 -8.07 -9.66
C GLY A 26 -21.25 -7.31 -8.57
N TYR A 27 -21.28 -7.83 -7.34
CA TYR A 27 -21.86 -7.17 -6.18
C TYR A 27 -20.83 -6.36 -5.36
N ILE A 28 -19.59 -6.83 -5.24
CA ILE A 28 -18.52 -6.16 -4.48
C ILE A 28 -17.91 -4.98 -5.25
N GLU A 29 -17.67 -5.13 -6.55
CA GLU A 29 -16.97 -4.16 -7.39
C GLU A 29 -17.65 -2.78 -7.39
N PRO A 30 -18.98 -2.64 -7.51
CA PRO A 30 -19.64 -1.33 -7.42
C PRO A 30 -19.41 -0.61 -6.09
N ALA A 31 -19.34 -1.36 -4.97
CA ALA A 31 -19.03 -0.78 -3.67
C ALA A 31 -17.58 -0.32 -3.58
N LEU A 32 -16.64 -1.10 -4.11
CA LEU A 32 -15.24 -0.67 -4.21
C LEU A 32 -15.11 0.56 -5.11
N ASP A 33 -15.80 0.60 -6.26
CA ASP A 33 -15.81 1.76 -7.15
C ASP A 33 -16.35 3.00 -6.46
N HIS A 34 -17.42 2.85 -5.67
CA HIS A 34 -17.91 3.96 -4.87
C HIS A 34 -16.88 4.43 -3.84
N ILE A 35 -16.17 3.51 -3.17
CA ILE A 35 -15.11 3.85 -2.20
C ILE A 35 -13.95 4.60 -2.88
N PHE A 36 -13.42 4.09 -3.99
CA PHE A 36 -12.18 4.59 -4.58
C PHE A 36 -12.43 5.72 -5.59
N ARG A 37 -13.53 5.67 -6.36
CA ARG A 37 -13.77 6.53 -7.53
C ARG A 37 -14.84 7.61 -7.33
N SER A 38 -15.75 7.49 -6.35
CA SER A 38 -16.77 8.53 -6.15
C SER A 38 -16.18 9.83 -5.58
N PRO A 39 -16.51 11.02 -6.12
CA PRO A 39 -16.04 12.28 -5.58
C PRO A 39 -16.23 12.39 -4.06
N SER A 40 -15.24 12.93 -3.34
CA SER A 40 -15.32 13.17 -1.90
C SER A 40 -14.82 14.58 -1.60
N ASN A 41 -15.48 15.26 -0.68
CA ASN A 41 -15.04 16.55 -0.16
C ASN A 41 -13.98 16.40 0.95
N ASP A 42 -13.84 15.20 1.51
CA ASP A 42 -12.86 14.87 2.55
C ASP A 42 -11.94 13.77 2.01
N MET A 43 -10.67 14.09 1.79
CA MET A 43 -9.69 13.13 1.29
C MET A 43 -9.28 12.12 2.35
N ALA A 44 -9.41 12.44 3.64
CA ALA A 44 -9.09 11.54 4.73
C ALA A 44 -10.20 10.52 5.02
N LYS A 45 -11.38 10.67 4.39
CA LYS A 45 -12.52 9.77 4.55
C LYS A 45 -13.03 9.26 3.22
N ALA A 46 -13.09 7.94 3.08
CA ALA A 46 -13.75 7.33 1.95
C ALA A 46 -15.26 7.65 1.94
N PRO A 47 -15.89 7.76 0.76
CA PRO A 47 -17.34 7.83 0.62
C PRO A 47 -18.04 6.74 1.42
N LYS A 48 -19.08 7.12 2.17
CA LYS A 48 -19.85 6.17 2.99
C LYS A 48 -20.62 5.21 2.09
N ILE A 49 -20.62 3.93 2.48
CA ILE A 49 -21.52 2.91 1.94
C ILE A 49 -22.67 2.71 2.93
N ASP A 50 -23.87 2.42 2.42
CA ASP A 50 -25.01 2.06 3.25
C ASP A 50 -24.70 0.84 4.14
N ALA A 51 -25.13 0.89 5.40
CA ALA A 51 -24.86 -0.16 6.37
C ALA A 51 -25.46 -1.52 5.96
N SER A 52 -26.63 -1.49 5.30
CA SER A 52 -27.26 -2.71 4.78
C SER A 52 -26.39 -3.31 3.68
N TYR A 53 -25.93 -2.49 2.72
CA TYR A 53 -25.06 -2.96 1.63
C TYR A 53 -23.75 -3.57 2.16
N TYR A 54 -23.14 -2.93 3.16
CA TYR A 54 -21.96 -3.47 3.85
C TYR A 54 -22.23 -4.85 4.49
N MET A 55 -23.38 -5.01 5.17
CA MET A 55 -23.77 -6.28 5.78
C MET A 55 -24.04 -7.38 4.75
N TRP A 56 -24.66 -7.03 3.62
CA TRP A 56 -24.90 -7.96 2.51
C TRP A 56 -23.58 -8.45 1.89
N ILE A 57 -22.59 -7.58 1.69
CA ILE A 57 -21.25 -7.98 1.24
C ILE A 57 -20.61 -8.95 2.24
N ALA A 58 -20.65 -8.63 3.54
CA ALA A 58 -20.07 -9.48 4.56
C ALA A 58 -20.72 -10.88 4.59
N ALA A 59 -22.04 -10.95 4.48
CA ALA A 59 -22.80 -12.19 4.43
C ALA A 59 -22.53 -13.00 3.15
N ALA A 60 -22.43 -12.32 1.99
CA ALA A 60 -22.16 -12.95 0.71
C ALA A 60 -20.76 -13.56 0.67
N LEU A 61 -19.76 -12.83 1.18
CA LEU A 61 -18.40 -13.31 1.35
C LEU A 61 -18.34 -14.54 2.26
N PHE A 62 -19.04 -14.48 3.40
CA PHE A 62 -19.08 -15.61 4.33
C PHE A 62 -19.65 -16.87 3.66
N ASN A 63 -20.76 -16.73 2.92
CA ASN A 63 -21.35 -17.86 2.20
C ASN A 63 -20.49 -18.38 1.05
N TYR A 64 -19.87 -17.48 0.29
CA TYR A 64 -18.97 -17.85 -0.81
C TYR A 64 -17.72 -18.60 -0.33
N MET A 65 -17.18 -18.22 0.83
CA MET A 65 -16.00 -18.85 1.42
C MET A 65 -16.31 -20.08 2.26
N LYS A 66 -17.60 -20.38 2.54
CA LYS A 66 -17.93 -21.65 3.19
C LYS A 66 -17.44 -22.78 2.31
N PRO A 67 -16.75 -23.78 2.87
CA PRO A 67 -16.27 -24.91 2.11
C PRO A 67 -17.46 -25.72 1.60
N SER A 68 -17.91 -25.44 0.38
CA SER A 68 -18.63 -26.41 -0.43
C SER A 68 -17.64 -27.52 -0.73
N LYS A 69 -17.63 -28.58 0.09
CA LYS A 69 -16.82 -29.81 -0.01
C LYS A 69 -15.75 -29.79 -1.12
N GLY A 70 -14.61 -29.13 -0.90
CA GLY A 70 -13.39 -29.34 -1.71
C GLY A 70 -12.65 -28.14 -2.29
N ASP A 71 -13.26 -26.97 -2.51
CA ASP A 71 -12.59 -25.91 -3.31
C ASP A 71 -11.97 -24.78 -2.48
N ALA A 72 -10.75 -25.00 -1.97
CA ALA A 72 -9.90 -23.92 -1.44
C ALA A 72 -9.52 -22.86 -2.50
N ARG A 73 -9.77 -23.14 -3.78
CA ARG A 73 -9.47 -22.26 -4.93
C ARG A 73 -10.31 -20.99 -4.96
N SER A 74 -11.55 -21.04 -4.45
CA SER A 74 -12.51 -19.93 -4.55
C SER A 74 -12.04 -18.63 -3.89
N SER A 75 -11.37 -18.73 -2.73
CA SER A 75 -10.87 -17.57 -1.97
C SER A 75 -9.57 -17.00 -2.54
N ALA A 76 -8.73 -17.85 -3.13
CA ALA A 76 -7.51 -17.42 -3.80
C ALA A 76 -7.83 -16.61 -5.06
N ASP A 77 -8.81 -17.04 -5.85
CA ASP A 77 -9.26 -16.31 -7.04
C ASP A 77 -9.86 -14.94 -6.69
N LEU A 78 -10.63 -14.86 -5.58
CA LEU A 78 -11.13 -13.58 -5.07
C LEU A 78 -9.99 -12.66 -4.62
N TYR A 79 -8.99 -13.18 -3.93
CA TYR A 79 -7.81 -12.40 -3.53
C TYR A 79 -7.04 -11.87 -4.75
N ALA A 80 -6.81 -12.72 -5.76
CA ALA A 80 -6.17 -12.32 -7.01
C ALA A 80 -6.99 -11.26 -7.78
N ARG A 81 -8.33 -11.37 -7.74
CA ARG A 81 -9.22 -10.36 -8.34
C ARG A 81 -9.13 -9.02 -7.63
N LEU A 82 -9.06 -9.00 -6.31
CA LEU A 82 -8.83 -7.78 -5.51
C LEU A 82 -7.46 -7.16 -5.79
N ASP A 83 -6.43 -7.98 -5.90
CA ASP A 83 -5.08 -7.55 -6.24
C ASP A 83 -5.03 -6.85 -7.62
N ALA A 84 -5.66 -7.45 -8.63
CA ALA A 84 -5.80 -6.84 -9.95
C ALA A 84 -6.66 -5.55 -9.91
N TYR A 85 -7.71 -5.51 -9.09
CA TYR A 85 -8.54 -4.32 -8.92
C TYR A 85 -7.74 -3.14 -8.35
N PHE A 86 -7.01 -3.36 -7.25
CA PHE A 86 -6.18 -2.31 -6.64
C PHE A 86 -5.07 -1.83 -7.58
N ALA A 87 -4.52 -2.74 -8.39
CA ALA A 87 -3.59 -2.38 -9.45
C ALA A 87 -4.24 -1.42 -10.46
N GLY A 88 -5.43 -1.77 -10.98
CA GLY A 88 -6.17 -0.94 -11.92
C GLY A 88 -6.54 0.44 -11.36
N VAL A 89 -6.96 0.52 -10.10
CA VAL A 89 -7.20 1.82 -9.42
C VAL A 89 -5.92 2.65 -9.36
N ALA A 90 -4.79 2.06 -8.96
CA ALA A 90 -3.52 2.78 -8.85
C ALA A 90 -3.00 3.26 -10.23
N GLN A 91 -3.14 2.44 -11.28
CA GLN A 91 -2.80 2.84 -12.65
C GLN A 91 -3.66 3.99 -13.16
N GLU A 92 -4.97 3.96 -12.88
CA GLU A 92 -5.88 5.06 -13.22
C GLU A 92 -5.46 6.37 -12.55
N LEU A 93 -5.06 6.32 -11.27
CA LEU A 93 -4.51 7.49 -10.58
C LEU A 93 -3.21 7.97 -11.22
N LEU A 94 -2.34 7.06 -11.67
CA LEU A 94 -1.07 7.43 -12.32
C LEU A 94 -1.33 8.20 -13.62
N LEU A 95 -2.36 7.84 -14.38
CA LEU A 95 -2.77 8.57 -15.59
C LEU A 95 -3.23 10.00 -15.28
N GLY A 96 -3.74 10.24 -14.06
CA GLY A 96 -4.12 11.57 -13.58
C GLY A 96 -2.95 12.42 -13.08
N VAL A 97 -1.73 11.86 -12.98
CA VAL A 97 -0.57 12.60 -12.52
C VAL A 97 -0.28 13.76 -13.50
N PRO A 98 -0.12 14.99 -13.00
CA PRO A 98 0.24 16.15 -13.81
C PRO A 98 1.47 15.86 -14.67
N GLN A 99 1.47 16.24 -15.95
CA GLN A 99 2.60 16.00 -16.88
C GLN A 99 3.55 17.20 -16.98
N ASP A 100 3.20 18.30 -16.31
CA ASP A 100 4.03 19.48 -16.20
C ASP A 100 5.35 19.17 -15.48
N ARG A 101 6.33 20.04 -15.75
CA ARG A 101 7.66 19.94 -15.16
C ARG A 101 7.73 20.56 -13.77
N ASP A 102 6.65 21.17 -13.28
CA ASP A 102 6.62 21.79 -11.95
C ASP A 102 6.63 20.71 -10.86
N PRO A 103 7.71 20.62 -10.07
CA PRO A 103 7.79 19.62 -9.01
C PRO A 103 6.80 19.89 -7.87
N ASN A 104 6.37 21.14 -7.66
CA ASN A 104 5.43 21.50 -6.59
C ASN A 104 4.01 21.00 -6.86
N THR A 105 3.54 21.14 -8.11
CA THR A 105 2.25 20.58 -8.55
C THR A 105 2.18 19.07 -8.33
N LEU A 106 3.29 18.37 -8.53
CA LEU A 106 3.36 16.93 -8.28
C LEU A 106 3.14 16.61 -6.79
N VAL A 107 3.82 17.28 -5.86
CA VAL A 107 3.64 17.04 -4.41
C VAL A 107 2.21 17.33 -3.97
N GLN A 108 1.65 18.45 -4.41
CA GLN A 108 0.28 18.86 -4.11
C GLN A 108 -0.77 17.89 -4.67
N TYR A 109 -0.45 17.19 -5.77
CA TYR A 109 -1.29 16.12 -6.29
C TYR A 109 -1.13 14.81 -5.50
N LEU A 110 0.10 14.44 -5.15
CA LEU A 110 0.44 13.14 -4.56
C LEU A 110 -0.19 12.92 -3.20
N VAL A 111 -0.02 13.89 -2.28
CA VAL A 111 -0.45 13.72 -0.88
C VAL A 111 -1.98 13.52 -0.79
N PRO A 112 -2.83 14.36 -1.38
CA PRO A 112 -4.29 14.14 -1.36
C PRO A 112 -4.71 12.85 -2.08
N THR A 113 -4.08 12.54 -3.22
CA THR A 113 -4.38 11.32 -3.99
C THR A 113 -4.11 10.07 -3.19
N TYR A 114 -2.94 9.99 -2.55
CA TYR A 114 -2.60 8.87 -1.69
C TYR A 114 -3.49 8.81 -0.45
N THR A 115 -3.75 9.95 0.20
CA THR A 115 -4.59 10.02 1.41
C THR A 115 -5.97 9.43 1.14
N ARG A 116 -6.56 9.80 0.01
CA ARG A 116 -7.83 9.26 -0.47
C ARG A 116 -7.77 7.77 -0.76
N TYR A 117 -6.73 7.31 -1.46
CA TYR A 117 -6.51 5.89 -1.73
C TYR A 117 -6.36 5.07 -0.44
N ALA A 118 -5.56 5.56 0.51
CA ALA A 118 -5.34 4.94 1.80
C ALA A 118 -6.61 4.86 2.65
N ALA A 119 -7.43 5.92 2.66
CA ALA A 119 -8.73 5.91 3.31
C ALA A 119 -9.66 4.84 2.71
N GLY A 120 -9.66 4.71 1.38
CA GLY A 120 -10.38 3.65 0.67
C GLY A 120 -9.90 2.25 1.04
N ALA A 121 -8.58 2.04 1.10
CA ALA A 121 -7.97 0.78 1.51
C ALA A 121 -8.39 0.37 2.93
N VAL A 122 -8.48 1.31 3.87
CA VAL A 122 -8.96 1.06 5.24
C VAL A 122 -10.42 0.56 5.23
N VAL A 123 -11.31 1.20 4.45
CA VAL A 123 -12.71 0.78 4.36
C VAL A 123 -12.84 -0.59 3.67
N ALA A 124 -12.14 -0.81 2.57
CA ALA A 124 -12.12 -2.09 1.87
C ALA A 124 -11.62 -3.23 2.79
N ASN A 125 -10.56 -2.98 3.57
CA ASN A 125 -10.03 -3.95 4.53
C ASN A 125 -11.06 -4.35 5.60
N ARG A 126 -11.85 -3.39 6.10
CA ARG A 126 -12.94 -3.66 7.05
C ARG A 126 -14.08 -4.45 6.39
N MET A 127 -14.52 -4.01 5.22
CA MET A 127 -15.61 -4.62 4.46
C MET A 127 -15.30 -6.07 4.08
N LEU A 128 -14.05 -6.35 3.73
CA LEU A 128 -13.59 -7.66 3.27
C LEU A 128 -12.90 -8.46 4.40
N ASN A 129 -13.14 -8.12 5.66
CA ASN A 129 -12.45 -8.70 6.81
C ASN A 129 -12.67 -10.22 6.96
N ASN A 130 -13.76 -10.76 6.42
CA ASN A 130 -13.95 -12.21 6.37
C ASN A 130 -12.83 -12.90 5.55
N LEU A 131 -12.42 -12.32 4.41
CA LEU A 131 -11.32 -12.86 3.60
C LEU A 131 -9.99 -12.80 4.35
N ASN A 132 -9.75 -11.70 5.07
CA ASN A 132 -8.60 -11.55 5.97
C ASN A 132 -8.54 -12.69 7.01
N ARG A 133 -9.66 -12.93 7.71
CA ARG A 133 -9.73 -13.91 8.81
C ARG A 133 -9.57 -15.37 8.35
N HIS A 134 -10.14 -15.74 7.21
CA HIS A 134 -10.25 -17.14 6.82
C HIS A 134 -9.26 -17.55 5.73
N PHE A 135 -8.97 -16.66 4.79
CA PHE A 135 -8.00 -16.93 3.73
C PHE A 135 -6.63 -16.37 4.11
N VAL A 136 -6.47 -15.04 4.21
CA VAL A 136 -5.16 -14.41 4.39
C VAL A 136 -4.42 -14.95 5.61
N LYS A 137 -5.10 -15.02 6.76
CA LYS A 137 -4.51 -15.60 7.97
C LYS A 137 -4.02 -17.03 7.76
N ARG A 138 -4.84 -17.89 7.15
CA ARG A 138 -4.45 -19.28 6.86
C ARG A 138 -3.23 -19.36 5.94
N GLU A 139 -3.21 -18.56 4.87
CA GLU A 139 -2.07 -18.53 3.94
C GLU A 139 -0.78 -18.04 4.62
N ILE A 140 -0.89 -17.06 5.54
CA ILE A 140 0.23 -16.58 6.36
C ILE A 140 0.71 -17.68 7.30
N ASP A 141 -0.20 -18.35 8.01
CA ASP A 141 0.10 -19.44 8.94
C ASP A 141 0.76 -20.64 8.20
N GLU A 142 0.43 -20.85 6.91
CA GLU A 142 1.06 -21.83 6.01
C GLU A 142 2.35 -21.32 5.32
N GLY A 143 2.89 -20.17 5.74
CA GLY A 143 4.19 -19.66 5.29
C GLY A 143 4.20 -18.91 3.96
N ARG A 144 3.02 -18.60 3.40
CA ARG A 144 2.88 -17.77 2.18
C ARG A 144 2.80 -16.27 2.47
N GLY A 145 2.94 -15.90 3.75
CA GLY A 145 3.04 -14.51 4.22
C GLY A 145 4.24 -13.74 3.66
N TRP A 146 4.30 -12.44 3.98
CA TRP A 146 5.36 -11.53 3.49
C TRP A 146 6.78 -11.97 3.91
N LEU A 147 6.92 -12.53 5.12
CA LEU A 147 8.13 -13.23 5.52
C LEU A 147 7.98 -14.71 5.18
N PRO A 148 8.79 -15.26 4.25
CA PRO A 148 8.84 -16.70 4.07
C PRO A 148 9.22 -17.36 5.39
N LEU A 149 8.37 -18.26 5.87
CA LEU A 149 8.83 -19.38 6.69
C LEU A 149 9.86 -20.08 5.82
N THR A 150 11.13 -19.83 6.10
CA THR A 150 12.20 -20.51 5.38
C THR A 150 12.13 -21.94 5.89
N SER A 151 11.37 -22.78 5.19
CA SER A 151 11.44 -24.23 5.28
C SER A 151 12.75 -24.69 4.64
N THR A 152 13.88 -24.09 5.06
CA THR A 152 15.14 -24.80 4.99
C THR A 152 15.02 -25.90 6.04
N HIS A 153 14.38 -27.00 5.64
CA HIS A 153 14.74 -28.32 6.12
C HIS A 153 16.24 -28.47 5.79
N GLU A 154 17.10 -27.89 6.63
CA GLU A 154 18.41 -28.46 6.83
C GLU A 154 18.17 -29.68 7.72
N PRO A 155 18.23 -30.91 7.15
CA PRO A 155 18.10 -32.11 7.95
C PRO A 155 19.23 -32.13 8.98
N GLY A 156 18.91 -31.91 10.25
CA GLY A 156 19.87 -31.97 11.37
C GLY A 156 19.78 -30.85 12.40
N LEU A 157 19.03 -29.76 12.15
CA LEU A 157 18.84 -28.70 13.15
C LEU A 157 17.56 -28.93 13.96
N SER A 158 17.70 -28.93 15.29
CA SER A 158 16.59 -29.02 16.25
C SER A 158 15.53 -27.95 15.98
N GLU A 159 14.23 -28.32 16.03
CA GLU A 159 13.07 -27.43 15.82
C GLU A 159 13.13 -26.14 16.67
N LEU A 160 13.70 -26.23 17.88
CA LEU A 160 13.89 -25.08 18.76
C LEU A 160 14.83 -24.02 18.17
N SER A 161 15.85 -24.43 17.41
CA SER A 161 16.76 -23.50 16.73
C SER A 161 16.08 -22.80 15.54
N GLY A 162 15.13 -23.45 14.87
CA GLY A 162 14.40 -22.88 13.73
C GLY A 162 13.43 -21.78 14.14
N SER A 163 12.71 -21.98 15.26
CA SER A 163 11.80 -20.97 15.82
C SER A 163 12.53 -19.70 16.24
N ARG A 164 13.67 -19.83 16.94
CA ARG A 164 14.49 -18.69 17.35
C ARG A 164 15.01 -17.88 16.16
N ARG A 165 15.56 -18.54 15.14
CA ARG A 165 16.05 -17.87 13.92
C ARG A 165 14.94 -17.15 13.16
N THR A 166 13.75 -17.75 13.06
CA THR A 166 12.59 -17.10 12.41
C THR A 166 12.17 -15.84 13.17
N ARG A 167 12.15 -15.89 14.50
CA ARG A 167 11.87 -14.72 15.35
C ARG A 167 12.92 -13.63 15.19
N GLU A 168 14.20 -13.97 15.25
CA GLU A 168 15.31 -13.02 15.07
C GLU A 168 15.25 -12.35 13.69
N ARG A 169 14.96 -13.12 12.63
CA ARG A 169 14.76 -12.58 11.29
C ARG A 169 13.57 -11.63 11.24
N HIS A 170 12.43 -12.02 11.80
CA HIS A 170 11.24 -11.16 11.85
C HIS A 170 11.56 -9.83 12.56
N LEU A 171 12.21 -9.87 13.72
CA LEU A 171 12.63 -8.66 14.44
C LEU A 171 13.61 -7.82 13.62
N SER A 172 14.56 -8.44 12.92
CA SER A 172 15.50 -7.72 12.06
C SER A 172 14.82 -7.00 10.90
N GLU A 173 13.77 -7.60 10.32
CA GLU A 173 12.98 -6.96 9.27
C GLU A 173 12.13 -5.82 9.82
N LEU A 174 11.50 -5.99 10.99
CA LEU A 174 10.74 -4.93 11.65
C LEU A 174 11.59 -3.71 11.99
N ARG A 175 12.84 -3.91 12.43
CA ARG A 175 13.80 -2.83 12.69
C ARG A 175 14.08 -1.99 11.45
N LYS A 176 14.12 -2.58 10.24
CA LYS A 176 14.27 -1.81 9.00
C LYS A 176 13.10 -0.85 8.79
N TRP A 177 11.91 -1.18 9.30
CA TRP A 177 10.71 -0.36 9.21
C TRP A 177 10.53 0.60 10.39
N GLY A 178 11.55 0.75 11.24
CA GLY A 178 11.58 1.72 12.33
C GLY A 178 10.93 1.23 13.63
N TRP A 179 10.70 -0.08 13.78
CA TRP A 179 10.26 -0.64 15.06
C TRP A 179 11.45 -1.03 15.93
N GLU A 180 11.40 -0.62 17.20
CA GLU A 180 12.36 -1.00 18.24
C GLU A 180 11.68 -1.80 19.37
N GLU A 181 12.47 -2.60 20.09
CA GLU A 181 11.94 -3.43 21.16
C GLU A 181 11.51 -2.56 22.34
N GLY A 182 10.22 -2.63 22.70
CA GLY A 182 9.61 -1.80 23.74
C GLY A 182 8.69 -0.69 23.20
N GLU A 183 8.69 -0.45 21.89
CA GLU A 183 7.76 0.50 21.26
C GLU A 183 6.30 0.04 21.37
N PRO A 184 5.32 0.97 21.33
CA PRO A 184 3.90 0.66 21.36
C PRO A 184 3.47 -0.31 20.25
N GLU A 185 2.39 -1.05 20.50
CA GLU A 185 1.81 -2.00 19.54
C GLU A 185 1.42 -1.31 18.21
N GLU A 186 1.05 -0.03 18.24
CA GLU A 186 0.74 0.75 17.05
C GLU A 186 1.93 0.90 16.09
N VAL A 187 3.13 1.14 16.65
CA VAL A 187 4.38 1.24 15.87
C VAL A 187 4.74 -0.12 15.27
N LEU A 188 4.54 -1.21 16.03
CA LEU A 188 4.72 -2.57 15.54
C LEU A 188 3.80 -2.89 14.37
N MET A 189 2.50 -2.59 14.50
CA MET A 189 1.50 -2.80 13.45
C MET A 189 1.84 -1.99 12.20
N GLN A 190 2.30 -0.75 12.36
CA GLN A 190 2.71 0.08 11.24
C GLN A 190 3.94 -0.48 10.53
N ALA A 191 4.96 -0.90 11.28
CA ALA A 191 6.16 -1.53 10.72
C ALA A 191 5.83 -2.83 9.96
N GLN A 192 4.95 -3.66 10.50
CA GLN A 192 4.45 -4.86 9.83
C GLN A 192 3.72 -4.53 8.53
N ALA A 193 2.78 -3.58 8.55
CA ALA A 193 2.04 -3.16 7.36
C ALA A 193 2.98 -2.60 6.26
N SER A 194 3.99 -1.84 6.65
CA SER A 194 5.04 -1.36 5.74
C SER A 194 5.86 -2.50 5.13
N GLY A 195 6.28 -3.47 5.93
CA GLY A 195 7.01 -4.65 5.45
C GLY A 195 6.17 -5.54 4.52
N GLU A 196 4.89 -5.69 4.81
CA GLU A 196 3.94 -6.37 3.95
C GLU A 196 3.73 -5.66 2.61
N ALA A 197 3.52 -4.34 2.64
CA ALA A 197 3.42 -3.53 1.43
C ALA A 197 4.72 -3.59 0.61
N ALA A 198 5.87 -3.75 1.29
CA ALA A 198 7.17 -3.88 0.67
C ALA A 198 7.42 -5.24 -0.01
N SER A 199 6.64 -6.27 0.33
CA SER A 199 6.87 -7.64 -0.11
C SER A 199 6.69 -7.85 -1.62
N GLU A 200 7.16 -9.00 -2.11
CA GLU A 200 6.95 -9.43 -3.50
C GLU A 200 5.46 -9.70 -3.78
N GLN A 201 5.02 -9.48 -5.03
CA GLN A 201 3.61 -9.65 -5.42
C GLN A 201 3.05 -11.05 -5.16
N LYS A 202 3.90 -12.09 -5.19
CA LYS A 202 3.50 -13.49 -4.93
C LYS A 202 3.17 -13.77 -3.46
N ARG A 203 3.47 -12.85 -2.54
CA ARG A 203 3.20 -13.02 -1.11
C ARG A 203 1.76 -12.67 -0.78
N ILE A 204 1.17 -13.42 0.14
CA ILE A 204 -0.13 -13.13 0.71
C ILE A 204 0.05 -12.18 1.88
N VAL A 205 -0.67 -11.06 1.84
CA VAL A 205 -0.66 -9.99 2.85
C VAL A 205 -2.08 -9.53 3.14
N TRP A 206 -2.29 -8.81 4.25
CA TRP A 206 -3.60 -8.24 4.57
C TRP A 206 -4.08 -7.29 3.48
N ILE A 207 -5.40 -7.18 3.31
CA ILE A 207 -6.02 -6.42 2.21
C ILE A 207 -5.60 -4.94 2.21
N ALA A 208 -5.44 -4.32 3.38
CA ALA A 208 -4.91 -2.96 3.46
C ALA A 208 -3.48 -2.85 2.89
N SER A 209 -2.58 -3.76 3.30
CA SER A 209 -1.21 -3.83 2.80
C SER A 209 -1.13 -4.20 1.32
N LEU A 210 -2.07 -5.03 0.83
CA LEU A 210 -2.22 -5.38 -0.58
C LEU A 210 -2.47 -4.13 -1.45
N ALA A 211 -3.41 -3.28 -1.02
CA ALA A 211 -3.68 -2.02 -1.70
C ALA A 211 -2.45 -1.10 -1.67
N HIS A 212 -1.80 -0.93 -0.53
CA HIS A 212 -0.57 -0.13 -0.42
C HIS A 212 0.57 -0.66 -1.30
N ARG A 213 0.73 -1.99 -1.39
CA ARG A 213 1.67 -2.65 -2.31
C ARG A 213 1.38 -2.30 -3.76
N ARG A 214 0.12 -2.32 -4.19
CA ARG A 214 -0.28 -1.94 -5.56
C ARG A 214 -0.12 -0.47 -5.84
N PHE A 215 -0.39 0.41 -4.87
CA PHE A 215 -0.05 1.83 -5.00
C PHE A 215 1.47 2.03 -5.16
N ARG A 216 2.30 1.26 -4.45
CA ARG A 216 3.75 1.31 -4.66
C ARG A 216 4.13 0.89 -6.08
N THR A 217 3.75 -0.30 -6.51
CA THR A 217 4.25 -0.88 -7.77
C THR A 217 3.67 -0.20 -9.01
N GLU A 218 2.38 0.14 -8.97
CA GLU A 218 1.70 0.69 -10.15
C GLU A 218 1.76 2.22 -10.23
N PHE A 219 1.97 2.93 -9.10
CA PHE A 219 1.90 4.38 -9.05
C PHE A 219 3.23 5.03 -8.61
N LEU A 220 3.82 4.61 -7.47
CA LEU A 220 5.04 5.24 -6.97
C LEU A 220 6.30 4.84 -7.73
N GLU A 221 6.51 3.56 -8.01
CA GLU A 221 7.71 3.06 -8.70
C GLU A 221 7.93 3.72 -10.08
N PRO A 222 6.90 3.92 -10.93
CA PRO A 222 7.03 4.69 -12.16
C PRO A 222 7.52 6.14 -11.95
N LEU A 223 7.13 6.79 -10.85
CA LEU A 223 7.53 8.16 -10.52
C LEU A 223 8.93 8.24 -9.88
N LEU A 224 9.32 7.17 -9.18
CA LEU A 224 10.64 6.98 -8.57
C LEU A 224 11.69 6.52 -9.59
N ALA A 225 11.27 5.92 -10.70
CA ALA A 225 12.16 5.49 -11.75
C ALA A 225 12.84 6.69 -12.44
N ALA A 226 14.16 6.60 -12.61
CA ALA A 226 14.91 7.57 -13.40
C ALA A 226 14.46 7.52 -14.87
N PRO A 227 14.37 8.67 -15.58
CA PRO A 227 14.11 8.68 -17.01
C PRO A 227 15.13 7.79 -17.72
N ARG A 228 14.65 6.86 -18.56
CA ARG A 228 15.53 6.09 -19.44
C ARG A 228 16.09 7.06 -20.49
N SER A 229 17.30 7.56 -20.27
CA SER A 229 18.01 8.30 -21.32
C SER A 229 18.27 7.32 -22.46
N GLY A 230 17.80 7.64 -23.66
CA GLY A 230 17.93 6.77 -24.82
C GLY A 230 19.40 6.44 -25.09
N THR A 231 19.69 5.15 -25.26
CA THR A 231 20.93 4.58 -25.82
C THR A 231 22.22 5.23 -25.32
N VAL A 232 22.72 4.79 -24.16
CA VAL A 232 24.09 5.10 -23.72
C VAL A 232 25.03 4.00 -24.19
N THR A 233 25.85 4.35 -25.19
CA THR A 233 27.09 3.68 -25.55
C THR A 233 27.99 3.56 -24.33
N ILE A 234 28.48 2.36 -24.08
CA ILE A 234 29.41 2.04 -22.99
C ILE A 234 30.73 2.76 -23.28
N SER A 235 30.97 3.92 -22.68
CA SER A 235 32.32 4.47 -22.56
C SER A 235 32.82 4.20 -21.14
N GLU A 236 33.61 3.14 -21.00
CA GLU A 236 34.43 2.89 -19.81
C GLU A 236 35.51 3.97 -19.71
N GLY A 237 35.28 5.00 -18.90
CA GLY A 237 36.28 6.03 -18.69
C GLY A 237 35.79 7.22 -17.87
N ALA A 238 35.99 7.15 -16.56
CA ALA A 238 36.31 8.29 -15.69
C ALA A 238 35.51 9.61 -15.89
N ASN A 239 34.24 9.60 -15.52
CA ASN A 239 33.54 10.67 -14.80
C ASN A 239 32.07 10.27 -14.74
N ARG A 240 31.57 9.87 -13.56
CA ARG A 240 30.15 9.52 -13.40
C ARG A 240 29.33 10.79 -13.61
N SER A 241 28.83 10.98 -14.83
CA SER A 241 27.87 12.03 -15.11
C SER A 241 26.67 11.83 -14.17
N PRO A 242 26.08 12.93 -13.63
CA PRO A 242 24.98 12.82 -12.69
C PRO A 242 23.85 11.99 -13.32
N ARG A 243 23.46 10.91 -12.65
CA ARG A 243 22.31 10.10 -13.08
C ARG A 243 21.09 11.03 -13.20
N PRO A 244 20.29 10.93 -14.27
CA PRO A 244 19.06 11.71 -14.38
C PRO A 244 18.16 11.45 -13.16
N LYS A 245 17.82 12.51 -12.43
CA LYS A 245 16.93 12.44 -11.27
C LYS A 245 15.52 12.01 -11.70
N SER A 246 14.88 11.17 -10.89
CA SER A 246 13.48 10.81 -11.10
C SER A 246 12.55 12.03 -10.95
N ARG A 247 11.27 11.87 -11.28
CA ARG A 247 10.28 12.94 -11.08
C ARG A 247 10.07 13.20 -9.59
N MET A 248 9.96 12.13 -8.81
CA MET A 248 9.80 12.22 -7.36
C MET A 248 11.04 12.80 -6.67
N GLU A 249 12.26 12.46 -7.11
CA GLU A 249 13.50 13.04 -6.57
C GLU A 249 13.57 14.55 -6.79
N ARG A 250 13.21 15.03 -7.97
CA ARG A 250 13.14 16.47 -8.25
C ARG A 250 12.09 17.18 -7.39
N ALA A 251 10.93 16.54 -7.19
CA ALA A 251 9.86 17.07 -6.34
C ALA A 251 10.27 17.15 -4.87
N ALA A 252 10.91 16.11 -4.34
CA ALA A 252 11.44 16.14 -2.99
C ALA A 252 12.57 17.19 -2.85
N GLU A 253 13.46 17.29 -3.85
CA GLU A 253 14.54 18.30 -3.86
C GLU A 253 14.01 19.72 -3.83
N GLU A 254 13.06 20.04 -4.71
CA GLU A 254 12.39 21.34 -4.69
C GLU A 254 11.74 21.57 -3.32
N LEU A 255 10.89 20.66 -2.84
CA LEU A 255 10.21 20.79 -1.55
C LEU A 255 11.16 21.08 -0.38
N THR A 256 12.33 20.43 -0.35
CA THR A 256 13.32 20.60 0.73
C THR A 256 14.23 21.82 0.57
N LYS A 257 14.35 22.38 -0.65
CA LYS A 257 15.26 23.51 -0.95
C LYS A 257 14.54 24.84 -1.11
N SER A 258 13.28 24.85 -1.53
CA SER A 258 12.55 26.08 -1.83
C SER A 258 12.41 26.93 -0.57
N THR A 259 13.16 28.03 -0.52
CA THR A 259 13.07 29.06 0.54
C THR A 259 11.77 29.89 0.44
N SER A 260 11.01 29.72 -0.64
CA SER A 260 9.82 30.52 -0.97
C SER A 260 8.52 30.01 -0.36
N SER A 261 8.49 28.82 0.24
CA SER A 261 7.31 28.25 0.87
C SER A 261 7.26 28.60 2.36
N ILE A 262 6.05 28.69 2.93
CA ILE A 262 5.84 28.77 4.37
C ILE A 262 6.49 27.51 4.98
N PRO A 263 7.55 27.62 5.81
CA PRO A 263 8.34 26.48 6.25
C PRO A 263 7.51 25.37 6.90
N GLU A 264 6.45 25.74 7.62
CA GLU A 264 5.50 24.81 8.25
C GLU A 264 4.75 23.95 7.22
N VAL A 265 4.29 24.54 6.12
CA VAL A 265 3.56 23.82 5.06
C VAL A 265 4.49 22.87 4.33
N ALA A 266 5.72 23.28 4.03
CA ALA A 266 6.72 22.41 3.42
C ALA A 266 7.09 21.23 4.32
N THR A 267 7.27 21.50 5.62
CA THR A 267 7.53 20.48 6.65
C THR A 267 6.39 19.48 6.75
N GLN A 268 5.13 19.95 6.75
CA GLN A 268 3.97 19.07 6.79
C GLN A 268 3.88 18.20 5.53
N LEU A 269 4.05 18.77 4.33
CA LEU A 269 4.07 18.01 3.09
C LEU A 269 5.20 16.97 3.06
N ALA A 270 6.38 17.31 3.57
CA ALA A 270 7.50 16.37 3.68
C ALA A 270 7.17 15.21 4.64
N LYS A 271 6.53 15.50 5.78
CA LYS A 271 6.03 14.48 6.73
C LYS A 271 5.00 13.57 6.08
N ASP A 272 4.04 14.12 5.35
CA ASP A 272 2.98 13.37 4.68
C ASP A 272 3.52 12.48 3.54
N MET A 273 4.44 13.01 2.72
CA MET A 273 5.14 12.24 1.69
C MET A 273 5.95 11.11 2.31
N THR A 274 6.67 11.38 3.40
CA THR A 274 7.45 10.38 4.12
C THR A 274 6.54 9.28 4.68
N HIS A 275 5.40 9.64 5.28
CA HIS A 275 4.40 8.70 5.76
C HIS A 275 3.85 7.83 4.61
N MET A 276 3.53 8.42 3.46
CA MET A 276 3.10 7.70 2.26
C MET A 276 4.15 6.69 1.81
N LEU A 277 5.39 7.12 1.62
CA LEU A 277 6.48 6.25 1.15
C LEU A 277 6.72 5.09 2.11
N LYS A 278 6.76 5.36 3.43
CA LYS A 278 6.90 4.34 4.48
C LYS A 278 5.75 3.33 4.42
N ARG A 279 4.51 3.78 4.37
CA ARG A 279 3.32 2.92 4.41
C ARG A 279 3.11 2.12 3.13
N CYS A 280 3.58 2.61 1.99
CA CYS A 280 3.64 1.88 0.73
C CYS A 280 4.83 0.90 0.64
N GLY A 281 5.67 0.79 1.68
CA GLY A 281 6.79 -0.14 1.66
C GLY A 281 7.94 0.29 0.75
N VAL A 282 8.15 1.60 0.59
CA VAL A 282 9.37 2.14 -0.05
C VAL A 282 10.52 2.01 0.93
N GLN A 283 11.61 1.39 0.48
CA GLN A 283 12.73 1.01 1.34
C GLN A 283 13.36 2.22 2.04
N PRO A 284 13.83 2.07 3.30
CA PRO A 284 14.46 3.15 4.06
C PRO A 284 15.71 3.73 3.41
N ASP A 285 16.42 2.91 2.63
CA ASP A 285 17.65 3.30 1.97
C ASP A 285 17.42 4.09 0.67
N HIS A 286 16.16 4.18 0.21
CA HIS A 286 15.79 4.88 -1.02
C HIS A 286 16.16 6.37 -0.95
N PRO A 287 16.79 6.96 -2.00
CA PRO A 287 17.28 8.34 -1.98
C PRO A 287 16.23 9.38 -1.58
N VAL A 288 15.04 9.32 -2.18
CA VAL A 288 13.91 10.22 -1.84
C VAL A 288 13.55 10.16 -0.36
N ARG A 289 13.50 8.96 0.22
CA ARG A 289 13.11 8.78 1.62
C ARG A 289 14.18 9.34 2.56
N LYS A 290 15.45 9.01 2.32
CA LYS A 290 16.58 9.60 3.06
C LYS A 290 16.60 11.12 3.02
N GLN A 291 16.32 11.70 1.86
CA GLN A 291 16.30 13.15 1.68
C GLN A 291 15.18 13.81 2.50
N LEU A 292 13.97 13.25 2.46
CA LEU A 292 12.84 13.78 3.23
C LEU A 292 13.01 13.56 4.74
N ASP A 293 13.46 12.36 5.16
CA ASP A 293 13.76 12.06 6.57
C ASP A 293 14.84 13.04 7.10
N SER A 294 15.94 13.24 6.35
CA SER A 294 17.00 14.20 6.73
C SER A 294 16.50 15.65 6.83
N TYR A 295 15.58 16.05 5.96
CA TYR A 295 14.99 17.39 6.03
C TYR A 295 14.12 17.54 7.29
N ILE A 296 13.27 16.55 7.58
CA ILE A 296 12.42 16.55 8.79
C ILE A 296 13.27 16.60 10.06
N ASP A 297 14.34 15.81 10.13
CA ASP A 297 15.26 15.81 11.28
C ASP A 297 15.97 17.16 11.43
N SER A 298 16.37 17.77 10.31
CA SER A 298 17.00 19.10 10.35
C SER A 298 16.05 20.15 10.90
N VAL A 299 14.78 20.18 10.45
CA VAL A 299 13.78 21.15 10.92
C VAL A 299 13.47 20.95 12.40
N ALA A 300 13.33 19.69 12.85
CA ALA A 300 13.08 19.38 14.27
C ALA A 300 14.21 19.85 15.19
N SER A 301 15.46 19.89 14.71
CA SER A 301 16.59 20.40 15.50
C SER A 301 16.60 21.93 15.68
N PHE A 302 15.82 22.67 14.89
CA PHE A 302 15.73 24.13 14.97
C PHE A 302 14.52 24.65 15.77
N GLU A 303 13.57 23.80 16.16
CA GLU A 303 12.45 24.22 17.02
C GLU A 303 13.00 24.50 18.44
N PRO A 304 13.02 25.77 18.90
CA PRO A 304 13.50 26.09 20.23
C PRO A 304 12.58 25.46 21.25
N THR A 305 13.14 24.67 22.18
CA THR A 305 12.41 24.18 23.36
C THR A 305 11.84 25.38 24.12
N GLU A 306 10.53 25.58 24.04
CA GLU A 306 9.82 26.56 24.86
C GLU A 306 10.08 26.21 26.34
N THR A 307 10.81 27.09 27.03
CA THR A 307 11.10 27.05 28.47
C THR A 307 10.05 27.81 29.26
#